data_AF-A0A8J6NHR7-F1
#
_entry.id   AF-A0A8J6NHR7-F1
#
_cell.length_a   1.000
_cell.length_b   1.000
_cell.length_c   1.000
_cell.angle_alpha   90.00
_cell.angle_beta   90.00
_cell.angle_gamma   90.00
#
_symmetry.space_group_name_H-M   'P 1'
#
loop_
_entity.id
_entity.type
_entity.pdbx_description
1 polymer ?
#
loop_
_entity_poly.entity_id
_entity_poly.type
_entity_poly.pdbx_seq_one_letter_code
_entity_poly.pdbx_strand_id
1 'polypeptide(L)'
;MKQFITTFRDSMIQRPLSLLTLVLTGFMITVPLYQRFSGIVYIEQLNWVDGTTIIMVGIILIRGVLHWQSDTDLQAVSIALIAALSFLFTFEALYKLSFYTFPWRMAGAELREFVIQVGIALTVLVGFAFGRFSISRPSKVFIGIFIISWIIWLLVGFPQLESGENFYAAIINIPITQNMIYFLNRATKGALCLVYISLYK
;
A
#
# COMPACT_ATOMS: atom_id res chain seq x y z
N MET A 1 29.59 -4.68 -19.03
CA MET A 1 28.42 -3.81 -19.31
C MET A 1 27.60 -4.27 -20.52
N LYS A 2 28.17 -4.46 -21.72
CA LYS A 2 27.43 -4.98 -22.90
C LYS A 2 26.78 -6.36 -22.68
N GLN A 3 27.50 -7.29 -22.04
CA GLN A 3 27.00 -8.64 -21.77
C GLN A 3 25.81 -8.67 -20.79
N PHE A 4 25.82 -7.79 -19.78
CA PHE A 4 24.71 -7.59 -18.85
C PHE A 4 23.46 -7.03 -19.55
N ILE A 5 23.66 -6.09 -20.48
CA ILE A 5 22.56 -5.49 -21.26
C ILE A 5 21.91 -6.51 -22.20
N THR A 6 22.69 -7.38 -22.85
CA THR A 6 22.15 -8.45 -23.71
C THR A 6 21.37 -9.49 -22.92
N THR A 7 21.91 -9.98 -21.79
CA THR A 7 21.22 -10.97 -20.95
C THR A 7 19.94 -10.39 -20.33
N PHE A 8 19.96 -9.12 -19.94
CA PHE A 8 18.78 -8.42 -19.42
C PHE A 8 17.70 -8.25 -20.51
N ARG A 9 18.09 -7.85 -21.73
CA ARG A 9 17.16 -7.69 -22.86
C ARG A 9 16.49 -9.01 -23.22
N ASP A 10 17.27 -10.09 -23.32
CA ASP A 10 16.74 -11.40 -23.74
C ASP A 10 15.84 -12.01 -22.66
N SER A 11 16.15 -11.78 -21.37
CA SER A 11 15.27 -12.14 -20.25
C SER A 11 13.96 -11.35 -20.21
N MET A 12 13.93 -10.09 -20.69
CA MET A 12 12.71 -9.28 -20.71
C MET A 12 11.78 -9.62 -21.88
N ILE A 13 12.33 -9.99 -23.04
CA ILE A 13 11.53 -10.45 -24.18
C ILE A 13 10.79 -11.76 -23.85
N GLN A 14 11.40 -12.63 -23.04
CA GLN A 14 10.80 -13.89 -22.60
C GLN A 14 9.78 -13.73 -21.47
N ARG A 15 9.63 -12.52 -20.91
CA ARG A 15 8.76 -12.21 -19.76
C ARG A 15 7.86 -11.01 -20.03
N PRO A 16 6.96 -11.11 -21.03
CA PRO A 16 6.15 -9.99 -21.48
C PRO A 16 5.25 -9.39 -20.40
N LEU A 17 4.74 -10.20 -19.45
CA LEU A 17 3.89 -9.71 -18.36
C LEU A 17 4.70 -8.93 -17.34
N SER A 18 5.89 -9.42 -16.96
CA SER A 18 6.83 -8.70 -16.11
C SER A 18 7.22 -7.35 -16.74
N LEU A 19 7.55 -7.34 -18.03
CA LEU A 19 7.91 -6.12 -18.76
C LEU A 19 6.75 -5.12 -18.79
N LEU A 20 5.54 -5.58 -19.15
CA LEU A 20 4.34 -4.74 -19.14
C LEU A 20 4.09 -4.17 -17.74
N THR A 21 4.22 -4.99 -16.70
CA THR A 21 4.07 -4.56 -15.31
C THR A 21 5.09 -3.47 -14.96
N LEU A 22 6.37 -3.62 -15.34
CA LEU A 22 7.40 -2.60 -15.11
C LEU A 22 7.10 -1.27 -15.83
N VAL A 23 6.60 -1.33 -17.07
CA VAL A 23 6.22 -0.13 -17.82
C VAL A 23 5.03 0.56 -17.16
N LEU A 24 3.96 -0.18 -16.87
CA LEU A 24 2.75 0.38 -16.24
C LEU A 24 3.04 0.94 -14.85
N THR A 25 3.84 0.23 -14.04
CA THR A 25 4.27 0.74 -12.72
C THR A 25 5.17 1.96 -12.83
N GLY A 26 5.99 2.06 -13.88
CA GLY A 26 6.71 3.27 -14.23
C GLY A 26 5.77 4.47 -14.43
N PHE A 27 4.65 4.30 -15.14
CA PHE A 27 3.62 5.33 -15.24
C PHE A 27 2.90 5.61 -13.91
N MET A 28 2.58 4.55 -13.14
CA MET A 28 1.98 4.69 -11.81
C MET A 28 2.86 5.46 -10.83
N ILE A 29 4.16 5.53 -11.05
CA ILE A 29 5.07 6.33 -10.21
C ILE A 29 5.24 7.72 -10.80
N THR A 30 5.57 7.82 -12.10
CA THR A 30 5.94 9.10 -12.72
C THR A 30 4.76 10.05 -12.84
N VAL A 31 3.55 9.57 -13.16
CA VAL A 31 2.37 10.44 -13.33
C VAL A 31 1.94 11.06 -11.99
N PRO A 32 1.76 10.30 -10.89
CA PRO A 32 1.43 10.92 -9.61
C PRO A 32 2.55 11.79 -9.05
N LEU A 33 3.83 11.48 -9.31
CA LEU A 33 4.93 12.37 -8.95
C LEU A 33 4.83 13.70 -9.69
N TYR A 34 4.60 13.68 -11.00
CA TYR A 34 4.40 14.89 -11.80
C TYR A 34 3.22 15.71 -11.27
N GLN A 35 2.06 15.09 -11.07
CA GLN A 35 0.87 15.74 -10.51
C GLN A 35 1.16 16.37 -9.14
N ARG A 36 1.92 15.67 -8.29
CA ARG A 36 2.34 16.18 -6.98
C ARG A 36 3.24 17.40 -7.09
N PHE A 37 4.19 17.42 -8.02
CA PHE A 37 5.02 18.59 -8.31
C PHE A 37 4.18 19.76 -8.86
N SER A 38 3.06 19.48 -9.53
CA SER A 38 2.08 20.49 -9.97
C SER A 38 1.07 20.89 -8.88
N GLY A 39 1.19 20.41 -7.65
CA GLY A 39 0.31 20.75 -6.53
C GLY A 39 -0.96 19.89 -6.41
N ILE A 40 -1.16 18.90 -7.28
CA ILE A 40 -2.32 18.00 -7.24
C ILE A 40 -2.02 16.83 -6.31
N VAL A 41 -2.84 16.67 -5.27
CA VAL A 41 -2.65 15.66 -4.21
C VAL A 41 -3.48 14.41 -4.44
N TYR A 42 -4.72 14.60 -4.88
CA TYR A 42 -5.72 13.58 -5.09
C TYR A 42 -6.10 13.54 -6.55
N ILE A 43 -6.35 12.34 -7.06
CA ILE A 43 -6.78 12.15 -8.44
C ILE A 43 -8.30 11.96 -8.42
N GLU A 44 -9.05 13.02 -8.71
CA GLU A 44 -10.52 13.03 -8.67
C GLU A 44 -11.13 11.94 -9.54
N GLN A 45 -10.57 11.71 -10.74
CA GLN A 45 -11.03 10.70 -11.69
C GLN A 45 -10.86 9.26 -11.15
N LEU A 46 -10.05 9.08 -10.10
CA LEU A 46 -9.85 7.83 -9.39
C LEU A 46 -10.55 7.85 -8.03
N ASN A 47 -11.67 8.56 -7.90
CA ASN A 47 -12.43 8.66 -6.65
C ASN A 47 -11.57 9.15 -5.47
N TRP A 48 -10.81 10.22 -5.71
CA TRP A 48 -9.94 10.85 -4.71
C TRP A 48 -8.85 9.92 -4.17
N VAL A 49 -8.39 8.97 -4.98
CA VAL A 49 -7.21 8.17 -4.63
C VAL A 49 -6.01 9.11 -4.47
N ASP A 50 -5.34 8.95 -3.33
CA ASP A 50 -4.11 9.64 -3.01
C ASP A 50 -2.95 9.16 -3.91
N GLY A 51 -2.33 10.09 -4.64
CA GLY A 51 -1.23 9.81 -5.55
C GLY A 51 -0.05 9.09 -4.88
N THR A 52 0.20 9.30 -3.58
CA THR A 52 1.28 8.59 -2.87
C THR A 52 1.00 7.10 -2.71
N THR A 53 -0.27 6.72 -2.63
CA THR A 53 -0.70 5.31 -2.55
C THR A 53 -0.41 4.59 -3.86
N ILE A 54 -0.66 5.26 -4.99
CA ILE A 54 -0.37 4.72 -6.33
C ILE A 54 1.13 4.49 -6.50
N ILE A 55 1.96 5.43 -6.05
CA ILE A 55 3.43 5.29 -6.04
C ILE A 55 3.84 4.07 -5.21
N MET A 56 3.29 3.89 -4.00
CA MET A 56 3.61 2.75 -3.12
C MET A 56 3.22 1.41 -3.76
N VAL A 57 2.04 1.32 -4.37
CA VAL A 57 1.61 0.15 -5.14
C VAL A 57 2.60 -0.14 -6.28
N GLY A 58 3.01 0.89 -7.03
CA GLY A 58 4.02 0.77 -8.08
C GLY A 58 5.35 0.21 -7.57
N ILE A 59 5.85 0.70 -6.44
CA ILE A 59 7.09 0.22 -5.83
C ILE A 59 6.99 -1.26 -5.41
N ILE A 60 5.88 -1.66 -4.77
CA ILE A 60 5.66 -3.05 -4.35
C ILE A 60 5.65 -3.97 -5.58
N LEU A 61 5.00 -3.57 -6.67
CA LEU A 61 4.92 -4.33 -7.91
C LEU A 61 6.30 -4.49 -8.58
N ILE A 62 7.04 -3.39 -8.74
CA ILE A 62 8.40 -3.41 -9.30
C ILE A 62 9.28 -4.34 -8.48
N ARG A 63 9.25 -4.20 -7.14
CA ARG A 63 10.05 -5.04 -6.26
C ARG A 63 9.72 -6.51 -6.43
N GLY A 64 8.43 -6.87 -6.46
CA GLY A 64 7.99 -8.27 -6.61
C GLY A 64 8.43 -8.89 -7.94
N VAL A 65 8.19 -8.18 -9.05
CA VAL A 65 8.56 -8.66 -10.40
C VAL A 65 10.08 -8.81 -10.55
N LEU A 66 10.86 -7.87 -10.02
CA LEU A 66 12.33 -7.94 -10.08
C LEU A 66 12.93 -9.01 -9.16
N HIS A 67 12.22 -9.39 -8.10
CA HIS A 67 12.73 -10.34 -7.13
C HIS A 67 12.60 -11.79 -7.59
N TRP A 68 11.55 -12.13 -8.34
CA TRP A 68 11.28 -13.51 -8.81
C TRP A 68 11.53 -13.70 -10.30
N GLN A 69 12.69 -13.23 -10.76
CA GLN A 69 13.14 -13.44 -12.14
C GLN A 69 13.40 -14.92 -12.48
N SER A 70 13.55 -15.79 -11.47
CA SER A 70 13.70 -17.24 -11.66
C SER A 70 12.37 -18.00 -11.78
N ASP A 71 11.25 -17.39 -11.40
CA ASP A 71 9.92 -18.03 -11.46
C ASP A 71 9.30 -17.89 -12.86
N THR A 72 8.17 -18.55 -13.10
CA THR A 72 7.37 -18.27 -14.31
C THR A 72 6.88 -16.82 -14.32
N ASP A 73 6.76 -16.24 -15.52
CA ASP A 73 6.37 -14.83 -15.70
C ASP A 73 5.03 -14.50 -15.02
N LEU A 74 4.02 -15.36 -15.27
CA LEU A 74 2.70 -15.23 -14.67
C LEU A 74 2.75 -15.31 -13.14
N GLN A 75 3.55 -16.21 -12.58
CA GLN A 75 3.66 -16.36 -11.12
C GLN A 75 4.27 -15.13 -10.47
N ALA A 76 5.36 -14.60 -11.02
CA ALA A 76 6.01 -13.40 -10.48
C ALA A 76 5.06 -12.20 -10.47
N VAL A 77 4.34 -11.97 -11.56
CA VAL A 77 3.35 -10.88 -11.67
C VAL A 77 2.17 -11.12 -10.72
N SER A 78 1.65 -12.34 -10.65
CA SER A 78 0.50 -12.66 -9.78
C SER A 78 0.81 -12.46 -8.31
N ILE A 79 1.98 -12.89 -7.83
CA ILE A 79 2.34 -12.71 -6.42
C ILE A 79 2.65 -11.23 -6.12
N ALA A 80 3.27 -10.50 -7.06
CA ALA A 80 3.47 -9.06 -6.91
C ALA A 80 2.13 -8.31 -6.82
N LEU A 81 1.15 -8.66 -7.66
CA LEU A 81 -0.21 -8.12 -7.61
C LEU A 81 -0.90 -8.45 -6.29
N ILE A 82 -0.79 -9.70 -5.81
CA ILE A 82 -1.32 -10.10 -4.49
C ILE A 82 -0.74 -9.21 -3.39
N ALA A 83 0.58 -8.98 -3.37
CA ALA A 83 1.20 -8.11 -2.37
C ALA A 83 0.66 -6.67 -2.44
N ALA A 84 0.61 -6.10 -3.64
CA ALA A 84 0.26 -4.70 -3.83
C ALA A 84 -1.22 -4.42 -3.54
N LEU A 85 -2.12 -5.31 -3.99
CA LEU A 85 -3.55 -5.23 -3.67
C LEU A 85 -3.79 -5.49 -2.19
N SER A 86 -3.13 -6.49 -1.61
CA SER A 86 -3.30 -6.77 -0.18
C SER A 86 -2.84 -5.58 0.68
N PHE A 87 -1.75 -4.92 0.32
CA PHE A 87 -1.30 -3.67 0.94
C PHE A 87 -2.39 -2.59 0.92
N LEU A 88 -2.91 -2.28 -0.28
CA LEU A 88 -3.92 -1.26 -0.47
C LEU A 88 -5.16 -1.56 0.38
N PHE A 89 -5.70 -2.76 0.23
CA PHE A 89 -6.95 -3.15 0.88
C PHE A 89 -6.81 -3.40 2.38
N THR A 90 -5.62 -3.74 2.88
CA THR A 90 -5.34 -3.76 4.32
C THR A 90 -5.49 -2.36 4.91
N PHE A 91 -4.90 -1.35 4.26
CA PHE A 91 -5.01 0.03 4.72
C PHE A 91 -6.45 0.52 4.68
N GLU A 92 -7.15 0.32 3.56
CA GLU A 92 -8.55 0.73 3.40
C GLU A 92 -9.46 0.06 4.44
N ALA A 93 -9.30 -1.25 4.68
CA ALA A 93 -10.09 -1.97 5.68
C ALA A 93 -9.85 -1.42 7.10
N LEU A 94 -8.59 -1.18 7.48
CA LEU A 94 -8.26 -0.62 8.80
C LEU A 94 -8.75 0.82 8.94
N TYR A 95 -8.60 1.64 7.89
CA TYR A 95 -9.10 3.00 7.85
C TYR A 95 -10.61 3.04 8.00
N LYS A 96 -11.33 2.23 7.23
CA LYS A 96 -12.80 2.10 7.32
C LYS A 96 -13.24 1.62 8.69
N LEU A 97 -12.61 0.57 9.23
CA LEU A 97 -12.91 0.07 10.57
C LEU A 97 -12.74 1.15 11.64
N SER A 98 -11.78 2.06 11.45
CA SER A 98 -11.50 3.15 12.38
C SER A 98 -12.62 4.20 12.46
N PHE A 99 -13.59 4.23 11.54
CA PHE A 99 -14.78 5.09 11.69
C PHE A 99 -15.90 4.42 12.49
N TYR A 100 -16.00 3.10 12.42
CA TYR A 100 -17.10 2.36 13.04
C TYR A 100 -16.69 1.69 14.35
N THR A 101 -15.39 1.62 14.64
CA THR A 101 -14.74 0.86 15.72
C THR A 101 -14.91 -0.65 15.58
N PHE A 102 -16.12 -1.11 15.23
CA PHE A 102 -16.50 -2.50 15.08
C PHE A 102 -17.34 -2.73 13.81
N PRO A 103 -17.18 -3.88 13.12
CA PRO A 103 -17.89 -4.14 11.86
C PRO A 103 -19.42 -4.14 11.97
N TRP A 104 -19.99 -4.60 13.09
CA TRP A 104 -21.46 -4.67 13.25
C TRP A 104 -22.15 -3.31 13.39
N ARG A 105 -21.37 -2.22 13.50
CA ARG A 105 -21.89 -0.84 13.48
C ARG A 105 -21.96 -0.26 12.06
N MET A 106 -21.43 -0.96 11.06
CA MET A 106 -21.47 -0.54 9.67
C MET A 106 -22.86 -0.80 9.07
N ALA A 107 -23.36 0.16 8.29
CA ALA A 107 -24.54 -0.07 7.46
C ALA A 107 -24.26 -1.18 6.41
N GLY A 108 -25.31 -1.83 5.88
CA GLY A 108 -25.14 -3.01 5.02
C GLY A 108 -24.23 -2.81 3.80
N ALA A 109 -24.29 -1.64 3.15
CA ALA A 109 -23.42 -1.31 2.02
C ALA A 109 -21.93 -1.20 2.44
N GLU A 110 -21.67 -0.52 3.57
CA GLU A 110 -20.34 -0.32 4.14
C GLU A 110 -19.73 -1.64 4.62
N LEU A 111 -20.53 -2.48 5.29
CA LEU A 111 -20.11 -3.79 5.75
C LEU A 111 -19.74 -4.70 4.58
N ARG A 112 -20.52 -4.69 3.49
CA ARG A 112 -20.21 -5.46 2.27
C ARG A 112 -18.87 -5.03 1.70
N GLU A 113 -18.63 -3.73 1.58
CA GLU A 113 -17.36 -3.23 1.07
C GLU A 113 -16.21 -3.63 2.01
N PHE A 114 -16.36 -3.43 3.32
CA PHE A 114 -15.36 -3.83 4.31
C PHE A 114 -15.01 -5.32 4.21
N VAL A 115 -16.00 -6.21 4.07
CA VAL A 115 -15.76 -7.66 3.90
C VAL A 115 -14.96 -7.96 2.63
N ILE A 116 -15.26 -7.29 1.51
CA ILE A 116 -14.51 -7.43 0.27
C ILE A 116 -13.06 -6.95 0.45
N GLN A 117 -12.87 -5.79 1.09
CA GLN A 117 -11.54 -5.24 1.38
C GLN A 117 -10.73 -6.21 2.25
N VAL A 118 -11.32 -6.76 3.31
CA VAL A 118 -10.68 -7.77 4.17
C VAL A 118 -10.36 -9.04 3.37
N GLY A 119 -11.30 -9.52 2.54
CA GLY A 119 -11.09 -10.70 1.70
C GLY A 119 -9.90 -10.54 0.75
N ILE A 120 -9.78 -9.38 0.09
CA ILE A 120 -8.64 -9.06 -0.79
C ILE A 120 -7.36 -8.91 0.03
N ALA A 121 -7.40 -8.22 1.18
CA ALA A 121 -6.25 -8.07 2.07
C ALA A 121 -5.67 -9.43 2.52
N LEU A 122 -6.53 -10.41 2.81
CA LEU A 122 -6.12 -11.75 3.23
C LEU A 122 -5.50 -12.58 2.11
N THR A 123 -5.60 -12.17 0.84
CA THR A 123 -4.93 -12.88 -0.26
C THR A 123 -3.41 -12.93 -0.11
N VAL A 124 -2.80 -12.02 0.69
CA VAL A 124 -1.39 -12.08 1.06
C VAL A 124 -0.98 -13.44 1.65
N LEU A 125 -1.90 -14.14 2.32
CA LEU A 125 -1.66 -15.48 2.87
C LEU A 125 -1.26 -16.50 1.81
N VAL A 126 -1.69 -16.31 0.55
CA VAL A 126 -1.27 -17.14 -0.58
C VAL A 126 0.24 -17.07 -0.79
N GLY A 127 0.84 -15.88 -0.73
CA GLY A 127 2.28 -15.75 -0.88
C GLY A 127 3.07 -16.38 0.28
N PHE A 128 2.50 -16.41 1.50
CA PHE A 128 3.07 -17.18 2.61
C PHE A 128 2.94 -18.69 2.39
N ALA A 129 1.77 -19.16 1.94
CA ALA A 129 1.51 -20.57 1.67
C ALA A 129 2.44 -21.15 0.60
N PHE A 130 2.76 -20.38 -0.44
CA PHE A 130 3.73 -20.75 -1.48
C PHE A 130 5.20 -20.46 -1.10
N GLY A 131 5.47 -20.04 0.14
CA GLY A 131 6.83 -19.76 0.63
C GLY A 131 7.53 -18.58 -0.05
N ARG A 132 6.77 -17.71 -0.73
CA ARG A 132 7.25 -16.51 -1.42
C ARG A 132 7.36 -15.32 -0.47
N PHE A 133 6.53 -15.30 0.58
CA PHE A 133 6.62 -14.32 1.64
C PHE A 133 7.21 -14.89 2.93
N SER A 134 7.92 -14.05 3.66
CA SER A 134 8.40 -14.35 5.00
C SER A 134 8.38 -13.11 5.88
N ILE A 135 8.15 -13.28 7.19
CA ILE A 135 8.22 -12.19 8.15
C ILE A 135 9.69 -11.97 8.52
N SER A 136 10.35 -11.09 7.78
CA SER A 136 11.73 -10.65 8.02
C SER A 136 11.85 -9.76 9.28
N ARG A 137 13.07 -9.51 9.74
CA ARG A 137 13.29 -8.54 10.85
C ARG A 137 12.81 -7.13 10.48
N PRO A 138 13.09 -6.59 9.27
CA PRO A 138 12.55 -5.30 8.86
C PRO A 138 11.03 -5.24 8.87
N SER A 139 10.32 -6.27 8.38
CA SER A 139 8.86 -6.25 8.37
C SER A 139 8.28 -6.16 9.79
N LYS A 140 8.88 -6.83 10.78
CA LYS A 140 8.47 -6.70 12.20
C LYS A 140 8.64 -5.29 12.73
N VAL A 141 9.74 -4.62 12.40
CA VAL A 141 9.97 -3.22 12.81
C VAL A 141 8.90 -2.30 12.22
N PHE A 142 8.63 -2.44 10.92
CA PHE A 142 7.62 -1.61 10.25
C PHE A 142 6.19 -1.91 10.70
N ILE A 143 5.87 -3.16 11.05
CA ILE A 143 4.60 -3.51 11.71
C ILE A 143 4.49 -2.75 13.04
N GLY A 144 5.55 -2.74 13.85
CA GLY A 144 5.57 -2.00 15.11
C GLY A 144 5.34 -0.49 14.91
N ILE A 145 6.06 0.12 13.95
CA ILE A 145 5.90 1.54 13.60
C ILE A 145 4.47 1.82 13.13
N PHE A 146 3.91 0.98 12.26
CA PHE A 146 2.54 1.11 11.78
C PHE A 146 1.53 1.07 12.93
N ILE A 147 1.60 0.05 13.81
CA ILE A 147 0.69 -0.10 14.93
C ILE A 147 0.78 1.09 15.89
N ILE A 148 1.99 1.51 16.25
CA ILE A 148 2.20 2.67 17.14
C ILE A 148 1.61 3.93 16.51
N SER A 149 1.89 4.18 15.22
CA SER A 149 1.38 5.37 14.53
C SER A 149 -0.14 5.35 14.43
N TRP A 150 -0.73 4.18 14.17
CA TRP A 150 -2.19 3.99 14.13
C TRP A 150 -2.83 4.26 15.48
N ILE A 151 -2.26 3.73 16.57
CA ILE A 151 -2.75 3.96 17.93
C ILE A 151 -2.68 5.46 18.27
N ILE A 152 -1.55 6.12 18.00
CA ILE A 152 -1.41 7.56 18.24
C ILE A 152 -2.50 8.32 17.47
N TRP A 153 -2.71 7.97 16.20
CA TRP A 153 -3.71 8.62 15.36
C TRP A 153 -5.14 8.46 15.90
N LEU A 154 -5.48 7.29 16.47
CA LEU A 154 -6.77 7.10 17.15
C LEU A 154 -6.86 7.90 18.46
N LEU A 155 -5.79 7.90 19.28
CA LEU A 155 -5.78 8.56 20.59
C LEU A 155 -5.92 10.08 20.51
N VAL A 156 -5.46 10.70 19.43
CA VAL A 156 -5.58 12.15 19.19
C VAL A 156 -6.93 12.54 18.55
N GLY A 157 -7.87 11.61 18.45
CA GLY A 157 -9.24 11.87 17.97
C GLY A 157 -9.48 11.52 16.51
N PHE A 158 -8.56 10.79 15.86
CA PHE A 158 -8.63 10.41 14.45
C PHE A 158 -8.92 11.61 13.51
N PRO A 159 -8.04 12.65 13.52
CA PRO A 159 -8.18 13.82 12.67
C PRO A 159 -8.23 13.46 11.18
N GLN A 160 -9.17 14.09 10.47
CA GLN A 160 -9.41 13.88 9.05
C GLN A 160 -8.52 14.79 8.18
N LEU A 161 -8.03 14.24 7.07
CA LEU A 161 -7.10 14.94 6.16
C LEU A 161 -7.70 16.15 5.44
N GLU A 162 -9.02 16.20 5.27
CA GLU A 162 -9.68 17.27 4.50
C GLU A 162 -10.10 18.43 5.38
N SER A 163 -10.74 18.14 6.52
CA SER A 163 -11.26 19.16 7.44
C SER A 163 -10.31 19.50 8.59
N GLY A 164 -9.39 18.60 8.94
CA GLY A 164 -8.60 18.69 10.17
C GLY A 164 -9.41 18.39 11.44
N GLU A 165 -10.71 18.14 11.30
CA GLU A 165 -11.60 17.84 12.42
C GLU A 165 -11.38 16.42 12.93
N ASN A 166 -11.52 16.28 14.23
CA ASN A 166 -11.45 14.98 14.89
C ASN A 166 -12.77 14.25 14.71
N PHE A 167 -12.69 12.99 14.27
CA PHE A 167 -13.86 12.12 14.19
C PHE A 167 -14.32 11.64 15.58
N TYR A 168 -13.38 11.50 16.52
CA TYR A 168 -13.65 11.11 17.90
C TYR A 168 -13.20 12.18 18.89
N ALA A 169 -13.74 12.15 20.11
CA ALA A 169 -13.18 12.92 21.21
C ALA A 169 -11.71 12.50 21.43
N ALA A 170 -10.80 13.47 21.40
CA ALA A 170 -9.39 13.21 21.63
C ALA A 170 -9.19 12.76 23.08
N ILE A 171 -8.49 11.64 23.25
CA ILE A 171 -8.05 11.17 24.57
C ILE A 171 -6.79 11.94 24.96
N ILE A 172 -5.92 12.19 23.99
CA ILE A 172 -4.72 13.00 24.14
C ILE A 172 -4.92 14.32 23.40
N ASN A 173 -5.07 15.41 24.16
CA ASN A 173 -5.26 16.75 23.63
C ASN A 173 -3.91 17.37 23.23
N ILE A 174 -3.36 16.92 22.10
CA ILE A 174 -2.23 17.58 21.43
C ILE A 174 -2.79 18.48 20.33
N PRO A 175 -2.38 19.76 20.24
CA PRO A 175 -2.74 20.59 19.10
C PRO A 175 -2.03 20.05 17.85
N ILE A 176 -2.78 19.37 16.98
CA ILE A 176 -2.26 18.84 15.72
C ILE A 176 -2.58 19.80 14.59
N THR A 177 -1.55 20.20 13.85
CA THR A 177 -1.70 21.01 12.63
C THR A 177 -2.02 20.14 11.41
N GLN A 178 -2.57 20.72 10.35
CA GLN A 178 -2.85 20.00 9.10
C GLN A 178 -1.63 19.27 8.53
N ASN A 179 -0.44 19.89 8.63
CA ASN A 179 0.81 19.29 8.19
C ASN A 179 1.19 18.05 9.01
N MET A 180 0.90 18.07 10.32
CA MET A 180 1.13 16.92 11.19
C MET A 180 0.15 15.78 10.89
N ILE A 181 -1.13 16.09 10.63
CA ILE A 181 -2.13 15.09 10.20
C ILE A 181 -1.67 14.44 8.89
N TYR A 182 -1.28 15.27 7.92
CA TYR A 182 -0.76 14.82 6.63
C TYR A 182 0.46 13.92 6.80
N PHE A 183 1.44 14.35 7.59
CA PHE A 183 2.65 13.57 7.85
C PHE A 183 2.34 12.25 8.54
N LEU A 184 1.51 12.25 9.59
CA LEU A 184 1.15 11.04 10.33
C LEU A 184 0.43 10.03 9.43
N ASN A 185 -0.54 10.49 8.62
CA ASN A 185 -1.23 9.63 7.66
C ASN A 185 -0.26 8.98 6.67
N ARG A 186 0.63 9.78 6.06
CA ARG A 186 1.59 9.31 5.05
C ARG A 186 2.65 8.41 5.65
N ALA A 187 3.17 8.74 6.83
CA ALA A 187 4.13 7.92 7.56
C ALA A 187 3.52 6.57 7.94
N THR A 188 2.27 6.55 8.41
CA THR A 188 1.54 5.34 8.76
C THR A 188 1.35 4.45 7.52
N LYS A 189 0.84 5.01 6.42
CA LYS A 189 0.68 4.27 5.16
C LYS A 189 2.04 3.79 4.60
N GLY A 190 3.06 4.62 4.68
CA GLY A 190 4.43 4.30 4.28
C GLY A 190 5.03 3.16 5.10
N ALA A 191 4.81 3.14 6.42
CA ALA A 191 5.24 2.03 7.27
C ALA A 191 4.60 0.72 6.83
N LEU A 192 3.28 0.71 6.56
CA LEU A 192 2.61 -0.47 6.02
C LEU A 192 3.16 -0.90 4.66
N CYS A 193 3.44 0.05 3.76
CA CYS A 193 4.09 -0.25 2.48
C CYS A 193 5.44 -0.95 2.69
N LEU A 194 6.26 -0.46 3.62
CA LEU A 194 7.55 -1.04 3.94
C LEU A 194 7.44 -2.45 4.56
N VAL A 195 6.35 -2.76 5.27
CA VAL A 195 6.04 -4.14 5.68
C VAL A 195 5.95 -5.03 4.45
N TYR A 196 5.12 -4.67 3.47
CA TYR A 196 4.89 -5.46 2.26
C TYR A 196 6.14 -5.59 1.37
N ILE A 197 6.90 -4.51 1.21
CA ILE A 197 8.21 -4.54 0.51
C ILE A 197 9.18 -5.53 1.19
N SER A 198 9.09 -5.66 2.51
CA SER A 198 9.96 -6.52 3.32
C SER A 198 9.46 -7.95 3.46
N LEU A 199 8.32 -8.31 2.86
CA LEU A 199 7.80 -9.68 2.86
C LEU A 199 8.50 -10.57 1.84
N TYR A 200 8.94 -9.98 0.72
CA TYR A 200 9.64 -10.68 -0.36
C TYR A 200 10.89 -11.41 0.16
N LYS A 201 10.94 -12.74 -0.06
CA LYS A 201 12.00 -13.64 0.40
C LYS A 201 13.07 -13.92 -0.67
#